data_AF-W2PPT0-F1
#
_entry.id   AF-W2PPT0-F1
#
_cell.length_a   1.000
_cell.length_b   1.000
_cell.length_c   1.000
_cell.angle_alpha   90.00
_cell.angle_beta   90.00
_cell.angle_gamma   90.00
#
_symmetry.space_group_name_H-M   'P 1'
#
loop_
_entity.id
_entity.type
_entity.pdbx_description
1 polymer ?
#
loop_
_entity_poly.entity_id
_entity_poly.type
_entity_poly.pdbx_seq_one_letter_code
_entity_poly.pdbx_strand_id
1 'polypeptide(L)'
;MMKWNSEKDFDGTNYTAWKTRVRAVMEANDLWDIATLRERPPRSGSRHDEDKFWHRERKAKAFLLETLTDDLVVSVGAKRPKPGGNLVAMREKFISLKYEDGQEMTTHLNNLKTLAEKLARQGKPVDDQERVCQLLTSLPESWSHFKSVYFTQDRPLPQGTMEGNVMAEFSRRQAQTAPVAVQETAVPAVLKMRTT
;
A
#
# COMPACT_ATOMS: atom_id res chain seq x y z
N MET A 1 25.50 -28.11 16.10
CA MET A 1 25.06 -28.01 14.69
C MET A 1 23.67 -28.62 14.61
N MET A 2 22.68 -27.91 14.07
CA MET A 2 21.35 -28.49 13.86
C MET A 2 21.49 -29.65 12.89
N LYS A 3 20.96 -30.83 13.25
CA LYS A 3 21.06 -32.02 12.40
C LYS A 3 19.76 -32.12 11.59
N TRP A 4 19.79 -31.68 10.35
CA TRP A 4 18.75 -31.93 9.36
C TRP A 4 19.22 -33.01 8.37
N ASN A 5 18.31 -33.83 7.86
CA ASN A 5 18.63 -34.85 6.85
C ASN A 5 18.01 -34.43 5.52
N SER A 6 18.81 -34.32 4.46
CA SER A 6 18.35 -33.88 3.13
C SER A 6 17.30 -34.80 2.51
N GLU A 7 17.25 -36.07 2.92
CA GLU A 7 16.17 -36.99 2.55
C GLU A 7 14.77 -36.51 3.00
N LYS A 8 14.71 -35.56 3.95
CA LYS A 8 13.47 -35.03 4.52
C LYS A 8 13.17 -33.62 4.05
N ASP A 9 13.89 -33.13 3.05
CA ASP A 9 13.66 -31.82 2.45
C ASP A 9 12.23 -31.73 1.93
N PHE A 10 11.64 -30.56 2.11
CA PHE A 10 10.31 -30.30 1.60
C PHE A 10 10.39 -30.05 0.09
N ASP A 11 9.74 -30.91 -0.65
CA ASP A 11 9.57 -30.83 -2.11
C ASP A 11 8.17 -30.31 -2.51
N GLY A 12 7.36 -29.93 -1.52
CA GLY A 12 5.95 -29.55 -1.72
C GLY A 12 4.96 -30.60 -1.23
N THR A 13 5.42 -31.81 -0.90
CA THR A 13 4.57 -32.92 -0.44
C THR A 13 4.71 -33.15 1.07
N ASN A 14 3.72 -33.83 1.67
CA ASN A 14 3.75 -34.25 3.08
C ASN A 14 4.04 -33.12 4.09
N TYR A 15 3.43 -31.95 3.86
CA TYR A 15 3.61 -30.74 4.68
C TYR A 15 3.43 -31.00 6.18
N THR A 16 2.46 -31.83 6.57
CA THR A 16 2.20 -32.14 8.00
C THR A 16 3.40 -32.82 8.67
N ALA A 17 4.03 -33.79 8.01
CA ALA A 17 5.19 -34.47 8.57
C ALA A 17 6.42 -33.56 8.58
N TRP A 18 6.66 -32.82 7.50
CA TRP A 18 7.73 -31.83 7.43
C TRP A 18 7.60 -30.77 8.53
N LYS A 19 6.44 -30.13 8.65
CA LYS A 19 6.16 -29.09 9.64
C LYS A 19 6.36 -29.60 11.07
N THR A 20 5.90 -30.82 11.36
CA THR A 20 6.07 -31.44 12.68
C THR A 20 7.55 -31.58 13.05
N ARG A 21 8.39 -32.02 12.10
CA ARG A 21 9.85 -32.16 12.31
C ARG A 21 10.54 -30.80 12.45
N VAL A 22 10.24 -29.85 11.56
CA VAL A 22 10.79 -28.49 11.61
C VAL A 22 10.46 -27.84 12.95
N ARG A 23 9.21 -27.95 13.39
CA ARG A 23 8.75 -27.45 14.68
C ARG A 23 9.55 -28.04 15.84
N ALA A 24 9.68 -29.37 15.90
CA ALA A 24 10.43 -30.03 16.97
C ALA A 24 11.90 -29.57 17.04
N VAL A 25 12.57 -29.44 15.89
CA VAL A 25 13.98 -28.98 15.85
C VAL A 25 14.09 -27.51 16.24
N MET A 26 13.16 -26.65 15.80
CA MET A 26 13.15 -25.23 16.15
C MET A 26 12.83 -24.98 17.61
N GLU A 27 11.89 -25.72 18.20
CA GLU A 27 11.57 -25.65 19.63
C GLU A 27 12.79 -26.07 20.47
N ALA A 28 13.48 -27.16 20.09
CA ALA A 28 14.69 -27.61 20.77
C ALA A 28 15.90 -26.63 20.68
N ASN A 29 15.81 -25.60 19.83
CA ASN A 29 16.85 -24.59 19.64
C ASN A 29 16.40 -23.18 20.04
N ASP A 30 15.24 -23.05 20.68
CA ASP A 30 14.63 -21.76 21.02
C ASP A 30 14.49 -20.83 19.80
N LEU A 31 14.09 -21.36 18.66
CA LEU A 31 13.90 -20.55 17.43
C LEU A 31 12.45 -20.48 16.96
N TRP A 32 11.58 -21.35 17.49
CA TRP A 32 10.19 -21.45 17.05
C TRP A 32 9.41 -20.14 17.24
N ASP A 33 9.58 -19.48 18.38
CA ASP A 33 8.87 -18.23 18.66
C ASP A 33 9.35 -17.06 17.78
N ILE A 34 10.63 -17.07 17.37
CA ILE A 34 11.16 -16.11 16.39
C ILE A 34 10.59 -16.42 15.00
N ALA A 35 10.60 -17.69 14.58
CA ALA A 35 10.08 -18.11 13.28
C ALA A 35 8.57 -17.85 13.13
N THR A 36 7.82 -17.91 14.23
CA THR A 36 6.37 -17.66 14.28
C THR A 36 6.02 -16.21 14.66
N LEU A 37 7.00 -15.32 14.79
CA LEU A 37 6.84 -13.90 15.15
C LEU A 37 6.16 -13.66 16.51
N ARG A 38 6.19 -14.66 17.40
CA ARG A 38 5.76 -14.56 18.79
C ARG A 38 6.79 -13.77 19.61
N GLU A 39 8.06 -13.97 19.33
CA GLU A 39 9.15 -13.11 19.78
C GLU A 39 9.40 -12.02 18.72
N ARG A 40 9.48 -10.76 19.15
CA ARG A 40 9.69 -9.60 18.26
C ARG A 40 11.01 -8.91 18.59
N PRO A 41 11.59 -8.15 17.63
CA PRO A 41 12.77 -7.35 17.92
C PRO A 41 12.55 -6.46 19.16
N PRO A 42 13.54 -6.32 20.04
CA PRO A 42 13.44 -5.44 21.19
C PRO A 42 13.05 -4.02 20.75
N ARG A 43 12.04 -3.42 21.39
CA ARG A 43 11.65 -2.01 21.14
C ARG A 43 12.59 -1.01 21.82
N SER A 44 13.24 -1.46 22.88
CA SER A 44 14.28 -0.77 23.64
C SER A 44 15.09 -1.86 24.31
N GLY A 45 16.41 -1.80 24.16
CA GLY A 45 17.32 -2.83 24.65
C GLY A 45 18.77 -2.42 24.42
N SER A 46 19.70 -3.14 25.02
CA SER A 46 21.11 -2.94 24.68
C SER A 46 21.37 -3.39 23.24
N ARG A 47 22.38 -2.80 22.59
CA ARG A 47 22.84 -3.26 21.26
C ARG A 47 23.08 -4.77 21.21
N HIS A 48 23.55 -5.32 22.33
CA HIS A 48 23.80 -6.75 22.50
C HIS A 48 22.51 -7.60 22.47
N ASP A 49 21.40 -7.09 22.99
CA ASP A 49 20.10 -7.80 22.95
C ASP A 49 19.49 -7.79 21.55
N GLU A 50 19.65 -6.68 20.82
CA GLU A 50 19.29 -6.60 19.41
C GLU A 50 20.13 -7.58 18.56
N ASP A 51 21.45 -7.59 18.76
CA ASP A 51 22.37 -8.47 18.03
C ASP A 51 22.05 -9.96 18.28
N LYS A 52 21.68 -10.33 19.51
CA LYS A 52 21.22 -11.69 19.86
C LYS A 52 19.93 -12.07 19.13
N PHE A 53 18.95 -11.18 19.10
CA PHE A 53 17.69 -11.42 18.38
C PHE A 53 17.95 -11.65 16.89
N TRP A 54 18.70 -10.74 16.26
CA TRP A 54 19.01 -10.84 14.83
C TRP A 54 19.91 -12.03 14.49
N HIS A 55 20.76 -12.47 15.42
CA HIS A 55 21.51 -13.70 15.26
C HIS A 55 20.59 -14.93 15.23
N ARG A 56 19.64 -15.03 16.16
CA ARG A 56 18.66 -16.11 16.20
C ARG A 56 17.71 -16.08 14.99
N GLU A 57 17.29 -14.91 14.53
CA GLU A 57 16.48 -14.74 13.31
C GLU A 57 17.20 -15.25 12.06
N ARG A 58 18.47 -14.85 11.87
CA ARG A 58 19.30 -15.37 10.76
C ARG A 58 19.50 -16.88 10.85
N LYS A 59 19.70 -17.41 12.06
CA LYS A 59 19.86 -18.85 12.29
C LYS A 59 18.58 -19.63 11.95
N ALA A 60 17.41 -19.13 12.37
CA ALA A 60 16.11 -19.73 12.06
C ALA A 60 15.84 -19.73 10.55
N LYS A 61 16.16 -18.61 9.89
CA LYS A 61 16.02 -18.50 8.44
C LYS A 61 16.94 -19.46 7.68
N ALA A 62 18.22 -19.55 8.07
CA ALA A 62 19.17 -20.47 7.46
C ALA A 62 18.66 -21.92 7.57
N PHE A 63 18.21 -22.31 8.76
CA PHE A 63 17.65 -23.64 8.98
C PHE A 63 16.41 -23.92 8.11
N LEU A 64 15.46 -22.97 8.01
CA LEU A 64 14.30 -23.17 7.12
C LEU A 64 14.70 -23.41 5.68
N LEU A 65 15.70 -22.67 5.18
CA LEU A 65 16.20 -22.85 3.82
C LEU A 65 16.85 -24.22 3.62
N GLU A 66 17.57 -24.73 4.61
CA GLU A 66 18.13 -26.10 4.60
C GLU A 66 17.06 -27.20 4.61
N THR A 67 15.81 -26.87 4.96
CA THR A 67 14.71 -27.84 5.01
C THR A 67 13.88 -27.91 3.73
N LEU A 68 14.27 -27.17 2.69
CA LEU A 68 13.58 -27.07 1.40
C LEU A 68 14.47 -27.64 0.30
N THR A 69 13.85 -28.18 -0.76
CA THR A 69 14.59 -28.50 -1.99
C THR A 69 15.09 -27.24 -2.69
N ASP A 70 16.16 -27.37 -3.48
CA ASP A 70 16.78 -26.24 -4.21
C ASP A 70 15.78 -25.46 -5.09
N ASP A 71 14.85 -26.16 -5.75
CA ASP A 71 13.80 -25.54 -6.57
C ASP A 71 12.90 -24.60 -5.72
N LEU A 72 12.54 -25.04 -4.52
CA LEU A 72 11.76 -24.21 -3.59
C LEU A 72 12.62 -23.10 -2.99
N VAL A 73 13.91 -23.33 -2.71
CA VAL A 73 14.84 -22.29 -2.26
C VAL A 73 14.95 -21.16 -3.29
N VAL A 74 15.05 -21.49 -4.58
CA VAL A 74 15.05 -20.48 -5.66
C VAL A 74 13.74 -19.68 -5.66
N SER A 75 12.60 -20.35 -5.47
CA SER A 75 11.29 -19.68 -5.41
C SER A 75 11.15 -18.73 -4.19
N VAL A 76 11.72 -19.12 -3.04
CA VAL A 76 11.75 -18.32 -1.79
C VAL A 76 12.75 -17.16 -1.91
N GLY A 77 13.90 -17.40 -2.57
CA GLY A 77 14.92 -16.41 -2.86
C GLY A 77 14.45 -15.34 -3.85
N ALA A 78 13.61 -15.71 -4.81
CA ALA A 78 13.04 -14.80 -5.81
C ALA A 78 12.04 -13.78 -5.23
N LYS A 79 11.55 -13.98 -3.99
CA LYS A 79 10.60 -13.07 -3.34
C LYS A 79 10.97 -12.77 -1.89
N ARG A 80 12.00 -11.95 -1.69
CA ARG A 80 12.04 -11.05 -0.52
C ARG A 80 12.12 -9.60 -1.01
N PRO A 81 11.04 -8.79 -0.89
CA PRO A 81 11.23 -7.36 -0.79
C PRO A 81 12.15 -7.13 0.41
N LYS A 82 13.36 -6.62 0.17
CA LYS A 82 14.26 -6.21 1.26
C LYS A 82 13.49 -5.24 2.16
N PRO A 83 13.34 -5.48 3.47
CA PRO A 83 12.86 -4.45 4.38
C PRO A 83 13.90 -3.32 4.34
N GLY A 84 13.56 -2.21 3.67
CA GLY A 84 14.43 -1.04 3.47
C GLY A 84 14.96 -0.82 2.04
N GLY A 85 15.04 -1.85 1.18
CA GLY A 85 15.61 -1.71 -0.18
C GLY A 85 14.74 -0.94 -1.18
N ASN A 86 13.50 -0.62 -0.81
CA ASN A 86 12.56 0.14 -1.63
C ASN A 86 11.89 1.26 -0.83
N LEU A 87 12.39 1.62 0.36
CA LEU A 87 11.78 2.71 1.13
C LEU A 87 11.93 4.04 0.39
N VAL A 88 13.15 4.32 -0.09
CA VAL A 88 13.46 5.53 -0.87
C VAL A 88 12.65 5.54 -2.15
N ALA A 89 12.66 4.46 -2.93
CA ALA A 89 11.90 4.37 -4.17
C ALA A 89 10.37 4.38 -3.96
N MET A 90 9.84 3.87 -2.83
CA MET A 90 8.42 4.02 -2.49
C MET A 90 8.06 5.43 -2.05
N ARG A 91 8.94 6.10 -1.29
CA ARG A 91 8.77 7.52 -0.96
C ARG A 91 8.82 8.39 -2.21
N GLU A 92 9.79 8.13 -3.08
CA GLU A 92 9.92 8.79 -4.37
C GLU A 92 8.65 8.61 -5.20
N LYS A 93 8.13 7.38 -5.32
CA LYS A 93 6.85 7.10 -5.98
C LYS A 93 5.67 7.80 -5.33
N PHE A 94 5.62 7.89 -4.00
CA PHE A 94 4.56 8.58 -3.28
C PHE A 94 4.59 10.09 -3.58
N ILE A 95 5.77 10.68 -3.61
CA ILE A 95 5.98 12.12 -3.85
C ILE A 95 5.79 12.49 -5.33
N SER A 96 6.20 11.62 -6.25
CA SER A 96 6.13 11.86 -7.69
C SER A 96 4.79 11.49 -8.31
N LEU A 97 3.90 10.82 -7.58
CA LEU A 97 2.57 10.46 -8.09
C LEU A 97 1.78 11.74 -8.40
N LYS A 98 1.46 11.93 -9.68
CA LYS A 98 0.63 13.02 -10.18
C LYS A 98 -0.70 12.47 -10.69
N TYR A 99 -1.75 13.26 -10.52
CA TYR A 99 -3.03 13.01 -11.15
C TYR A 99 -2.95 13.46 -12.62
N GLU A 100 -3.37 12.59 -13.53
CA GLU A 100 -3.46 12.87 -14.96
C GLU A 100 -4.92 13.17 -15.34
N ASP A 101 -5.14 14.27 -16.07
CA ASP A 101 -6.48 14.65 -16.54
C ASP A 101 -7.00 13.57 -17.51
N GLY A 102 -8.08 12.89 -17.11
CA GLY A 102 -8.67 11.74 -17.82
C GLY A 102 -8.64 10.42 -17.04
N GLN A 103 -7.91 10.36 -15.92
CA GLN A 103 -7.98 9.23 -14.99
C GLN A 103 -9.16 9.38 -14.03
N GLU A 104 -9.76 8.26 -13.62
CA GLU A 104 -10.70 8.22 -12.50
C GLU A 104 -10.04 8.70 -11.19
N MET A 105 -10.56 9.77 -10.60
CA MET A 105 -10.03 10.36 -9.36
C MET A 105 -9.97 9.32 -8.21
N THR A 106 -10.94 8.42 -8.15
CA THR A 106 -10.97 7.31 -7.17
C THR A 106 -9.74 6.41 -7.29
N THR A 107 -9.27 6.15 -8.51
CA THR A 107 -8.07 5.34 -8.76
C THR A 107 -6.83 6.05 -8.25
N HIS A 108 -6.72 7.36 -8.47
CA HIS A 108 -5.61 8.16 -7.96
C HIS A 108 -5.56 8.18 -6.42
N LEU A 109 -6.69 8.41 -5.76
CA LEU A 109 -6.80 8.36 -4.29
C LEU A 109 -6.40 6.98 -3.74
N ASN A 110 -6.87 5.91 -4.37
CA ASN A 110 -6.52 4.55 -3.98
C ASN A 110 -5.02 4.25 -4.15
N ASN A 111 -4.38 4.78 -5.19
CA ASN A 111 -2.94 4.64 -5.40
C ASN A 111 -2.13 5.32 -4.30
N LEU A 112 -2.48 6.57 -3.94
CA LEU A 112 -1.87 7.29 -2.82
C LEU A 112 -2.06 6.53 -1.49
N LYS A 113 -3.27 6.07 -1.21
CA LYS A 113 -3.59 5.29 0.00
C LYS A 113 -2.78 4.00 0.06
N THR A 114 -2.72 3.26 -1.04
CA THR A 114 -1.95 2.01 -1.13
C THR A 114 -0.46 2.22 -0.87
N LEU A 115 0.12 3.31 -1.38
CA LEU A 115 1.52 3.66 -1.13
C LEU A 115 1.76 4.06 0.32
N ALA A 116 0.88 4.87 0.92
CA ALA A 116 0.96 5.24 2.33
C ALA A 116 0.87 4.02 3.27
N GLU A 117 -0.01 3.06 2.96
CA GLU A 117 -0.11 1.80 3.70
C GLU A 117 1.13 0.92 3.51
N LYS A 118 1.72 0.89 2.31
CA LYS A 118 2.99 0.16 2.05
C LYS A 118 4.12 0.75 2.90
N LEU A 119 4.19 2.07 3.03
CA LEU A 119 5.15 2.76 3.90
C LEU A 119 4.89 2.46 5.38
N ALA A 120 3.63 2.47 5.82
CA ALA A 120 3.24 2.09 7.18
C ALA A 120 3.62 0.65 7.54
N ARG A 121 3.39 -0.32 6.62
CA ARG A 121 3.81 -1.73 6.78
C ARG A 121 5.32 -1.90 6.92
N GLN A 122 6.12 -0.93 6.46
CA GLN A 122 7.58 -0.91 6.61
C GLN A 122 8.06 -0.12 7.83
N GLY A 123 7.15 0.30 8.72
CA GLY A 123 7.48 1.04 9.94
C GLY A 123 7.71 2.54 9.74
N LYS A 124 7.31 3.10 8.58
CA LYS A 124 7.34 4.54 8.29
C LYS A 124 5.93 5.04 7.93
N PRO A 125 5.01 5.14 8.91
CA PRO A 125 3.70 5.71 8.64
C PRO A 125 3.83 7.16 8.15
N VAL A 126 3.06 7.50 7.12
CA VAL A 126 2.86 8.87 6.66
C VAL A 126 1.72 9.45 7.48
N ASP A 127 1.94 10.60 8.12
CA ASP A 127 0.91 11.28 8.90
C ASP A 127 -0.19 11.88 8.01
N ASP A 128 -1.35 12.17 8.59
CA ASP A 128 -2.52 12.62 7.84
C ASP A 128 -2.27 13.97 7.15
N GLN A 129 -1.45 14.85 7.74
CA GLN A 129 -1.13 16.15 7.17
C GLN A 129 -0.22 16.00 5.95
N GLU A 130 0.80 15.16 6.01
CA GLU A 130 1.72 14.82 4.92
C GLU A 130 0.95 14.15 3.77
N ARG A 131 -0.05 13.32 4.07
CA ARG A 131 -0.95 12.74 3.05
C ARG A 131 -1.80 13.80 2.36
N VAL A 132 -2.36 14.74 3.11
CA VAL A 132 -3.14 15.85 2.56
C VAL A 132 -2.27 16.75 1.68
N CYS A 133 -1.07 17.11 2.14
CA CYS A 133 -0.10 17.85 1.36
C CYS A 133 0.28 17.10 0.07
N GLN A 134 0.51 15.79 0.16
CA GLN A 134 0.83 14.99 -1.02
C GLN A 134 -0.33 14.93 -2.02
N LEU A 135 -1.57 14.79 -1.54
CA LEU A 135 -2.76 14.83 -2.39
C LEU A 135 -2.87 16.18 -3.10
N LEU A 136 -2.78 17.30 -2.38
CA LEU A 136 -2.86 18.65 -2.99
C LEU A 136 -1.75 18.92 -3.99
N THR A 137 -0.52 18.46 -3.73
CA THR A 137 0.62 18.63 -4.65
C THR A 137 0.61 17.66 -5.83
N SER A 138 -0.12 16.55 -5.73
CA SER A 138 -0.31 15.60 -6.83
C SER A 138 -1.26 16.12 -7.91
N LEU A 139 -2.15 17.07 -7.57
CA LEU A 139 -3.15 17.60 -8.51
C LEU A 139 -2.50 18.56 -9.54
N PRO A 140 -2.91 18.48 -10.82
CA PRO A 140 -2.36 19.30 -11.89
C PRO A 140 -2.78 20.77 -11.76
N GLU A 141 -2.23 21.62 -12.64
CA GLU A 141 -2.47 23.06 -12.58
C GLU A 141 -3.92 23.46 -12.88
N SER A 142 -4.68 22.60 -13.57
CA SER A 142 -6.13 22.75 -13.74
C SER A 142 -6.89 22.77 -12.40
N TRP A 143 -6.27 22.36 -11.29
CA TRP A 143 -6.80 22.41 -9.93
C TRP A 143 -6.31 23.59 -9.10
N SER A 144 -5.62 24.58 -9.68
CA SER A 144 -5.04 25.75 -8.99
C SER A 144 -6.03 26.48 -8.06
N HIS A 145 -7.25 26.75 -8.53
CA HIS A 145 -8.31 27.38 -7.74
C HIS A 145 -8.73 26.55 -6.53
N PHE A 146 -8.80 25.23 -6.67
CA PHE A 146 -9.10 24.33 -5.56
C PHE A 146 -7.94 24.29 -4.56
N LYS A 147 -6.69 24.20 -5.06
CA LYS A 147 -5.47 24.19 -4.23
C LYS A 147 -5.34 25.48 -3.40
N SER A 148 -5.64 26.66 -3.95
CA SER A 148 -5.44 27.94 -3.26
C SER A 148 -6.33 28.10 -2.01
N VAL A 149 -7.55 27.54 -2.03
CA VAL A 149 -8.47 27.55 -0.88
C VAL A 149 -7.85 26.84 0.32
N TYR A 150 -7.09 25.76 0.10
CA TYR A 150 -6.45 25.02 1.18
C TYR A 150 -5.06 25.55 1.55
N PHE A 151 -4.33 26.15 0.61
CA PHE A 151 -3.08 26.84 0.94
C PHE A 151 -3.27 28.10 1.79
N THR A 152 -4.48 28.67 1.79
CA THR A 152 -4.84 29.84 2.62
C THR A 152 -5.49 29.46 3.95
N GLN A 153 -5.89 28.19 4.13
CA GLN A 153 -6.49 27.69 5.35
C GLN A 153 -5.42 27.06 6.25
N ASP A 154 -5.19 27.66 7.43
CA ASP A 154 -4.20 27.17 8.40
C ASP A 154 -4.75 26.06 9.32
N ARG A 155 -5.92 25.48 8.96
CA ARG A 155 -6.55 24.43 9.76
C ARG A 155 -6.14 23.05 9.24
N PRO A 156 -5.55 22.18 10.09
CA PRO A 156 -5.29 20.81 9.70
C PRO A 156 -6.61 20.08 9.43
N LEU A 157 -6.73 19.52 8.23
CA LEU A 157 -7.90 18.75 7.80
C LEU A 157 -7.57 17.26 7.86
N PRO A 158 -8.48 16.42 8.40
CA PRO A 158 -8.35 14.97 8.30
C PRO A 158 -8.32 14.53 6.84
N GLN A 159 -7.53 13.49 6.54
CA GLN A 159 -7.39 12.93 5.19
C GLN A 159 -8.75 12.63 4.54
N GLY A 160 -9.67 11.98 5.27
CA GLY A 160 -10.98 11.59 4.74
C GLY A 160 -11.85 12.79 4.30
N THR A 161 -11.73 13.93 4.99
CA THR A 161 -12.43 15.16 4.59
C THR A 161 -11.86 15.72 3.29
N MET A 162 -10.53 15.71 3.14
CA MET A 162 -9.88 16.17 1.92
C MET A 162 -10.25 15.29 0.72
N GLU A 163 -10.25 13.97 0.89
CA GLU A 163 -10.68 13.02 -0.14
C GLU A 163 -12.12 13.30 -0.59
N GLY A 164 -13.03 13.53 0.35
CA GLY A 164 -14.43 13.89 0.05
C GLY A 164 -14.53 15.20 -0.75
N ASN A 165 -13.76 16.22 -0.36
CA ASN A 165 -13.76 17.51 -1.05
C ASN A 165 -13.21 17.41 -2.48
N VAL A 166 -12.13 16.64 -2.68
CA VAL A 166 -11.57 16.36 -4.01
C VAL A 166 -12.58 15.61 -4.88
N MET A 167 -13.30 14.64 -4.33
CA MET A 167 -14.35 13.91 -5.06
C MET A 167 -15.55 14.78 -5.44
N ALA A 168 -15.98 15.68 -4.55
CA ALA A 168 -17.05 16.64 -4.84
C ALA A 168 -16.63 17.63 -5.95
N GLU A 169 -15.39 18.12 -5.88
CA GLU A 169 -14.79 18.98 -6.90
C GLU A 169 -14.71 18.28 -8.27
N PHE A 170 -14.26 17.02 -8.29
CA PHE A 170 -14.20 16.19 -9.50
C PHE A 170 -15.59 16.00 -10.12
N SER A 171 -16.60 15.70 -9.31
CA SER A 171 -17.99 15.53 -9.75
C SER A 171 -18.55 16.83 -10.36
N ARG A 172 -18.24 17.98 -9.76
CA ARG A 172 -18.64 19.30 -10.28
C ARG A 172 -17.99 19.59 -11.63
N ARG A 173 -16.72 19.24 -11.80
CA ARG A 173 -15.98 19.44 -13.06
C ARG A 173 -16.55 18.57 -14.18
N GLN A 174 -16.83 17.30 -13.90
CA GLN A 174 -17.46 16.42 -14.89
C GLN A 174 -18.84 16.93 -15.34
N ALA A 175 -19.64 17.44 -14.41
CA ALA A 175 -20.95 18.02 -14.72
C ALA A 175 -20.85 19.28 -15.60
N GLN A 176 -19.76 20.06 -15.51
CA GLN A 176 -19.53 21.25 -16.32
C GLN A 176 -18.98 20.94 -17.71
N THR A 177 -18.26 19.83 -17.87
CA THR A 177 -17.72 19.37 -19.17
C THR A 177 -18.71 18.53 -19.98
N ALA A 178 -19.81 18.07 -19.37
CA ALA A 178 -20.89 17.41 -20.10
C ALA A 178 -21.55 18.42 -21.07
N PRO A 179 -21.68 18.10 -22.36
CA PRO A 179 -22.32 19.01 -23.31
C PRO A 179 -23.75 19.26 -22.84
N VAL A 180 -24.08 20.54 -22.65
CA VAL A 180 -25.45 21.02 -22.46
C VAL A 180 -26.26 20.47 -23.62
N ALA A 181 -27.11 19.47 -23.35
CA ALA A 181 -28.10 19.02 -24.30
C ALA A 181 -28.90 20.27 -24.71
N VAL A 182 -28.73 20.68 -25.96
CA VAL A 182 -29.46 21.78 -26.56
C VAL A 182 -30.94 21.46 -26.37
N GLN A 183 -31.60 22.18 -25.45
CA GLN A 183 -33.04 22.15 -25.35
C GLN A 183 -33.58 22.78 -26.62
N GLU A 184 -33.93 21.92 -27.58
CA GLU A 184 -34.71 22.27 -28.75
C GLU A 184 -36.03 22.86 -28.27
N THR A 185 -36.14 24.18 -28.40
CA THR A 185 -37.31 24.96 -28.00
C THR A 185 -38.47 24.60 -28.92
N ALA A 186 -39.40 23.78 -28.42
CA ALA A 186 -40.67 23.52 -29.09
C ALA A 186 -41.45 24.84 -29.24
N VAL A 187 -41.58 25.30 -30.49
CA VAL A 187 -42.39 26.44 -30.88
C VAL A 187 -43.87 26.05 -30.75
N PRO A 188 -44.73 26.81 -30.03
CA PRO A 188 -46.14 26.45 -29.92
C PRO A 188 -46.87 26.78 -31.22
N ALA A 189 -47.57 25.78 -31.77
CA ALA A 189 -48.43 25.93 -32.94
C ALA A 189 -49.62 26.84 -32.60
N VAL A 190 -49.65 28.03 -33.22
CA VAL A 190 -50.80 28.94 -33.19
C VAL A 190 -51.90 28.35 -34.06
N LEU A 191 -52.97 27.89 -33.42
CA LEU A 191 -54.21 27.48 -34.08
C LEU A 191 -54.91 28.73 -34.64
N LYS A 192 -54.66 29.05 -35.91
CA LYS A 192 -55.55 29.91 -36.70
C LYS A 192 -56.47 29.01 -37.50
N MET A 193 -57.74 28.93 -37.11
CA MET A 193 -58.82 28.73 -38.07
C MET A 193 -59.99 29.64 -37.73
N ARG A 194 -60.31 30.49 -38.72
CA ARG A 194 -61.40 31.46 -38.76
C ARG A 194 -62.39 30.94 -39.80
N THR A 195 -63.67 30.95 -39.45
CA THR A 195 -64.85 31.14 -40.33
C THR A 195 -64.96 30.37 -41.65
N THR A 196 -66.00 29.56 -41.77
CA THR A 196 -67.20 29.87 -42.59
C THR A 196 -68.40 29.15 -42.00
#